data_AF-A0A6C0TMF8-F1
#
_entry.id   AF-A0A6C0TMF8-F1
#
_cell.length_a   1.000
_cell.length_b   1.000
_cell.length_c   1.000
_cell.angle_alpha   90.00
_cell.angle_beta   90.00
_cell.angle_gamma   90.00
#
_symmetry.space_group_name_H-M   'P 1'
#
loop_
_entity.id
_entity.type
_entity.pdbx_description
1 polymer ?
#
loop_
_entity_poly.entity_id
_entity_poly.type
_entity_poly.pdbx_seq_one_letter_code
_entity_poly.pdbx_strand_id
1 'polypeptide(L)' 'MSENAKVIRSQLHWVTPPDIGQPLEELEWVFIDVYDDGSAQIRPEPPSDREAAEFLAAVSSHQSSQLG' A
#
# COMPACT_ATOMS: atom_id res chain seq x y z
N MET A 1 5.67 18.80 -12.05
CA MET A 1 4.37 18.20 -11.68
C MET A 1 3.32 19.23 -12.01
N SER A 2 2.33 18.88 -12.84
CA SER A 2 1.26 19.81 -13.21
C SER A 2 0.38 20.06 -11.99
N GLU A 3 0.10 21.32 -11.65
CA GLU A 3 -0.66 21.73 -10.45
C GLU A 3 -2.13 21.20 -10.38
N ASN A 4 -2.55 20.36 -11.33
CA ASN A 4 -3.91 19.80 -11.42
C ASN A 4 -3.95 18.28 -11.68
N ALA A 5 -2.83 17.56 -11.57
CA ALA A 5 -2.84 16.11 -11.78
C ALA A 5 -3.73 15.44 -10.71
N LYS A 6 -4.74 14.68 -11.15
CA LYS A 6 -5.69 14.02 -10.25
C LYS A 6 -5.22 12.60 -9.99
N VAL A 7 -5.24 12.19 -8.72
CA VAL A 7 -5.02 10.78 -8.35
C VAL A 7 -6.19 9.95 -8.92
N ILE A 8 -5.88 9.05 -9.85
CA ILE A 8 -6.86 8.12 -10.43
C ILE A 8 -6.81 6.75 -9.76
N ARG A 9 -5.70 6.44 -9.09
CA ARG A 9 -5.51 5.19 -8.33
C ARG A 9 -4.56 5.45 -7.18
N SER A 10 -4.88 4.95 -5.99
CA SER A 10 -3.98 4.91 -4.85
C SER A 10 -3.92 3.49 -4.31
N GLN A 11 -2.73 3.00 -4.02
CA GLN A 11 -2.52 1.67 -3.46
C GLN A 11 -1.57 1.72 -2.28
N LEU A 12 -1.96 1.06 -1.20
CA LEU A 12 -1.10 0.86 -0.05
C LEU A 12 -0.02 -0.18 -0.37
N HIS A 13 1.20 0.08 0.06
CA HIS A 13 2.32 -0.85 -0.04
C HIS A 13 3.24 -0.75 1.18
N TRP A 14 3.86 -1.87 1.54
CA TRP A 14 4.96 -1.86 2.50
C TRP A 14 6.24 -1.34 1.82
N VAL A 15 7.00 -0.52 2.53
CA VAL A 15 8.36 -0.12 2.12
C VAL A 15 9.29 -1.33 2.13
N THR A 16 9.19 -2.11 3.19
CA THR A 16 9.94 -3.34 3.43
C THR A 16 8.98 -4.50 3.63
N PRO A 17 9.22 -5.66 3.00
CA PRO A 17 8.39 -6.85 3.24
C PRO A 17 8.29 -7.14 4.74
N PRO A 18 7.08 -7.38 5.27
CA PRO A 18 6.91 -7.66 6.70
C PRO A 18 7.58 -8.98 7.08
N ASP A 19 8.24 -9.00 8.25
CA ASP A 19 8.71 -10.24 8.86
C ASP A 19 7.55 -11.04 9.46
N ILE A 20 7.73 -12.37 9.55
CA ILE A 20 6.73 -13.25 10.15
C ILE A 20 6.58 -12.89 11.64
N GLY A 21 5.38 -12.45 12.03
CA GLY A 21 5.07 -12.06 13.40
C GLY A 21 5.44 -10.62 13.75
N GLN A 22 5.91 -9.82 12.79
CA GLN A 22 6.14 -8.39 13.00
C GLN A 22 4.82 -7.68 13.32
N PRO A 23 4.75 -6.86 14.38
CA PRO A 23 3.54 -6.12 14.71
C PRO A 23 3.30 -4.99 13.69
N LEU A 24 2.03 -4.67 13.44
CA LEU A 24 1.64 -3.73 12.39
C LEU A 24 2.15 -2.31 12.59
N GLU A 25 2.37 -1.93 13.85
CA GLU A 25 2.94 -0.65 14.26
C GLU A 25 4.41 -0.48 13.88
N GLU A 26 5.13 -1.59 13.65
CA GLU A 26 6.52 -1.59 13.22
C GLU A 26 6.67 -1.64 11.70
N LEU A 27 5.58 -1.79 10.96
CA LEU A 27 5.60 -1.82 9.50
C LEU A 27 5.71 -0.41 8.94
N GLU A 28 6.63 -0.24 7.99
CA GLU A 28 6.76 1.00 7.23
C GLU A 28 5.86 0.96 5.99
N TRP A 29 4.97 1.94 5.89
CA TRP A 29 3.93 1.99 4.86
C TRP A 29 4.09 3.19 3.93
N VAL A 30 3.69 3.01 2.68
CA VAL A 30 3.59 4.07 1.69
C VAL A 30 2.34 3.90 0.83
N PHE A 31 1.77 5.00 0.39
CA PHE A 31 0.79 5.01 -0.70
C PHE A 31 1.50 5.28 -2.02
N ILE A 32 1.20 4.46 -3.01
CA ILE A 32 1.58 4.67 -4.40
C ILE A 32 0.37 5.27 -5.10
N ASP A 33 0.43 6.58 -5.34
CA ASP A 33 -0.59 7.31 -6.08
C ASP A 33 -0.19 7.35 -7.55
N VAL A 34 -1.09 6.90 -8.41
CA VAL A 34 -0.98 7.01 -9.87
C VAL A 34 -1.92 8.12 -10.32
N TYR A 35 -1.35 9.06 -11.07
CA TYR A 35 -2.03 10.24 -11.57
C TYR A 35 -2.52 10.01 -13.01
N ASP A 36 -3.49 10.80 -13.44
CA ASP A 36 -4.06 10.71 -14.80
C ASP A 36 -3.05 11.02 -15.91
N ASP A 37 -2.01 11.78 -15.60
CA ASP A 37 -0.90 12.10 -16.50
C ASP A 37 0.10 10.95 -16.68
N GLY A 38 -0.13 9.82 -16.00
CA GLY A 38 0.73 8.64 -16.02
C GLY A 38 1.92 8.71 -15.07
N SER A 39 2.07 9.79 -14.30
CA SER A 39 3.06 9.87 -13.24
C SER A 39 2.63 9.07 -12.01
N ALA A 40 3.60 8.64 -11.21
CA ALA A 40 3.37 8.01 -9.92
C ALA A 40 4.14 8.76 -8.83
N GLN A 41 3.51 8.93 -7.67
CA GLN A 41 4.14 9.51 -6.48
C GLN A 41 4.01 8.54 -5.31
N ILE A 42 5.09 8.48 -4.52
CA ILE A 42 5.10 7.77 -3.25
C ILE A 42 4.76 8.79 -2.17
N ARG A 43 3.67 8.56 -1.44
CA ARG A 43 3.29 9.32 -0.26
C ARG A 43 3.65 8.51 0.99
N PRO A 44 4.62 8.97 1.80
CA PRO A 44 4.96 8.35 3.08
C PRO A 44 3.95 8.78 4.16
N GLU A 45 2.69 8.44 3.94
CA GLU A 45 1.60 8.67 4.88
C GLU A 45 1.22 7.32 5.52
N PRO A 46 1.16 7.23 6.86
CA PRO A 46 0.72 6.01 7.50
C PRO A 46 -0.76 5.74 7.14
N PRO A 47 -1.12 4.50 6.80
CA PRO A 47 -2.51 4.12 6.58
C PRO A 47 -3.28 4.20 7.90
N SER A 48 -4.59 4.36 7.78
CA SER A 48 -5.49 4.17 8.91
C SER A 48 -5.48 2.69 9.36
N ASP A 49 -5.78 2.41 10.63
CA ASP A 49 -5.89 1.03 11.15
C ASP A 49 -6.77 0.13 10.27
N ARG A 50 -7.87 0.71 9.76
CA ARG A 50 -8.79 0.04 8.84
C ARG A 50 -8.11 -0.31 7.51
N GLU A 51 -7.41 0.63 6.90
CA GLU A 51 -6.77 0.43 5.59
C GLU A 51 -5.64 -0.61 5.69
N ALA A 52 -4.85 -0.55 6.76
CA ALA A 52 -3.85 -1.56 7.07
C ALA A 52 -4.48 -2.94 7.23
N ALA A 53 -5.56 -3.06 8.03
CA ALA A 53 -6.27 -4.32 8.23
C ALA A 53 -6.87 -4.91 6.94
N GLU A 54 -7.50 -4.07 6.10
CA GLU A 54 -8.05 -4.48 4.80
C GLU A 54 -6.94 -4.98 3.86
N PHE A 55 -5.79 -4.29 3.84
CA PHE A 55 -4.65 -4.70 3.03
C PHE A 55 -4.03 -6.03 3.51
N LEU A 56 -3.85 -6.20 4.81
CA LEU A 56 -3.33 -7.46 5.38
C LEU A 56 -4.27 -8.64 5.09
N ALA A 57 -5.58 -8.43 5.19
CA ALA A 57 -6.57 -9.44 4.84
C ALA A 57 -6.48 -9.82 3.34
N ALA A 58 -6.31 -8.83 2.47
CA ALA A 58 -6.15 -9.04 1.03
C ALA A 58 -4.86 -9.80 0.68
N VAL A 59 -3.73 -9.46 1.32
CA VAL A 59 -2.44 -10.11 1.10
C VAL A 59 -2.45 -11.54 1.63
N SER A 60 -3.01 -11.76 2.82
CA SER A 60 -3.15 -13.09 3.41
C SER A 60 -4.00 -14.02 2.53
N SER A 61 -5.01 -13.47 1.87
CA SER A 61 -5.85 -14.19 0.92
C SER A 61 -5.13 -14.50 -0.40
N HIS A 62 -4.22 -13.63 -0.86
CA HIS A 62 -3.45 -13.84 -2.09
C HIS A 62 -2.32 -14.85 -1.95
N GLN A 63 -1.62 -14.90 -0.81
CA GLN A 63 -0.56 -15.90 -0.57
C GLN A 63 -1.09 -17.33 -0.56
N SER A 64 -2.37 -17.51 -0.19
CA SER A 64 -3.04 -18.82 -0.19
C SER A 64 -3.25 -19.40 -1.59
N SER A 65 -3.19 -18.57 -2.64
CA SER A 65 -3.46 -18.99 -4.03
C SER A 65 -2.22 -19.31 -4.86
N GLN A 66 -1.00 -19.03 -4.36
CA GLN A 66 0.26 -19.30 -5.07
C GLN A 66 1.00 -20.59 -4.62
N LEU A 67 0.45 -21.34 -3.67
CA LEU A 67 1.04 -22.58 -3.15
C LEU A 67 0.26 -23.86 -3.54
N GLY A 68 -0.61 -23.78 -4.56
CA GLY A 68 -1.37 -24.91 -5.11
C GLY A 68 -0.76 -25.50 -6.37
#